data_AF-A0A136MH64-F1
#
_entry.id   AF-A0A136MH64-F1
#
_cell.length_a   1.000
_cell.length_b   1.000
_cell.length_c   1.000
_cell.angle_alpha   90.00
_cell.angle_beta   90.00
_cell.angle_gamma   90.00
#
_symmetry.space_group_name_H-M   'P 1'
#
loop_
_entity.id
_entity.type
_entity.pdbx_description
1 polymer ?
#
loop_
_entity_poly.entity_id
_entity_poly.type
_entity_poly.pdbx_seq_one_letter_code
_entity_poly.pdbx_strand_id
1 'polypeptide(L)'
;MLAAFLVCLSGASALSINNSELQGLSWSFTSDPSNDAASSSGTSYETFGMGSAIKNGFLYVVVQTNFPEAGGVGSDSYTSVTHFSPGDLYVNVGGSFQNGGGSIYGLATTTHANVVQQAYSGNWSTFQSGKLYQNAVFATGTFEQYQLAHPNYKPDDGDGNNRVNSYPTLLRGGNQVAGDISGVLYRAASNSNWAYEIIYKISLGALGLTGGSKDPLTQLFWVMECGNDGVEHFVKSGTDPVVPEPTTLALMVAGIGALAAKRRRA
;
A
#
# COMPACT_ATOMS: atom_id res chain seq x y z
N MET A 1 18.45 -32.46 -36.18
CA MET A 1 18.55 -31.22 -35.38
C MET A 1 17.28 -31.11 -34.57
N LEU A 2 17.33 -31.43 -33.27
CA LEU A 2 16.21 -31.27 -32.35
C LEU A 2 16.40 -29.92 -31.65
N ALA A 3 15.57 -28.94 -31.97
CA ALA A 3 15.55 -27.67 -31.25
C ALA A 3 14.72 -27.85 -29.97
N ALA A 4 15.40 -27.90 -28.83
CA ALA A 4 14.74 -27.83 -27.53
C ALA A 4 14.29 -26.39 -27.28
N PHE A 5 13.00 -26.14 -27.43
CA PHE A 5 12.35 -24.90 -26.99
C PHE A 5 12.29 -24.93 -25.46
N LEU A 6 13.27 -24.28 -24.81
CA LEU A 6 13.24 -24.02 -23.38
C LEU A 6 12.26 -22.86 -23.14
N VAL A 7 10.98 -23.19 -22.91
CA VAL A 7 9.99 -22.21 -22.48
C VAL A 7 10.25 -21.93 -20.99
N CYS A 8 11.04 -20.90 -20.70
CA CYS A 8 11.11 -20.34 -19.36
C CYS A 8 9.76 -19.67 -19.06
N LEU A 9 8.82 -20.42 -18.47
CA LEU A 9 7.68 -19.86 -17.76
C LEU A 9 8.22 -19.14 -16.52
N SER A 10 8.63 -17.87 -16.68
CA SER A 10 8.87 -16.98 -15.55
C SER A 10 7.53 -16.55 -14.97
N GLY A 11 6.88 -17.46 -14.25
CA GLY A 11 5.82 -17.08 -13.32
C GLY A 11 6.49 -16.37 -12.14
N ALA A 12 6.78 -15.08 -12.30
CA ALA A 12 7.22 -14.25 -11.19
C ALA A 12 6.10 -14.27 -10.14
N SER A 13 6.30 -14.96 -9.02
CA SER A 13 5.31 -15.13 -7.95
C SER A 13 5.50 -14.06 -6.88
N ALA A 14 4.48 -13.29 -6.54
CA ALA A 14 4.58 -12.26 -5.49
C ALA A 14 5.31 -12.76 -4.22
N LEU A 15 6.02 -11.86 -3.54
CA LEU A 15 6.73 -12.18 -2.30
C LEU A 15 5.76 -12.78 -1.28
N SER A 16 6.10 -13.95 -0.74
CA SER A 16 5.36 -14.50 0.38
C SER A 16 5.54 -13.64 1.63
N ILE A 17 4.47 -13.49 2.40
CA ILE A 17 4.50 -12.91 3.74
C ILE A 17 4.20 -14.04 4.74
N ASN A 18 4.99 -14.17 5.81
CA ASN A 18 4.81 -15.20 6.83
C ASN A 18 4.65 -14.61 8.23
N ASN A 19 3.91 -15.30 9.11
CA ASN A 19 3.61 -14.78 10.45
C ASN A 19 4.87 -14.52 11.30
N SER A 20 5.94 -15.30 11.12
CA SER A 20 7.18 -15.13 11.88
C SER A 20 7.92 -13.82 11.55
N GLU A 21 7.83 -13.31 10.33
CA GLU A 21 8.50 -12.05 9.99
C GLU A 21 7.76 -10.83 10.57
N LEU A 22 6.44 -10.96 10.72
CA LEU A 22 5.55 -9.97 11.32
C LEU A 22 5.75 -9.88 12.84
N GLN A 23 6.25 -10.95 13.46
CA GLN A 23 6.64 -10.94 14.87
C GLN A 23 7.84 -9.99 15.08
N GLY A 24 7.67 -9.06 16.01
CA GLY A 24 8.68 -8.04 16.34
C GLY A 24 8.78 -6.90 15.32
N LEU A 25 7.75 -6.65 14.51
CA LEU A 25 7.58 -5.35 13.86
C LEU A 25 7.07 -4.33 14.89
N SER A 26 7.72 -3.17 14.96
CA SER A 26 7.22 -2.01 15.70
C SER A 26 6.39 -1.16 14.76
N TRP A 27 5.08 -1.28 14.86
CA TRP A 27 4.15 -0.58 13.97
C TRP A 27 3.95 0.87 14.41
N SER A 28 4.10 1.80 13.47
CA SER A 28 3.58 3.15 13.59
C SER A 28 2.17 3.17 13.01
N PHE A 29 1.16 3.45 13.82
CA PHE A 29 -0.23 3.51 13.37
C PHE A 29 -0.73 4.94 13.23
N THR A 30 -1.51 5.16 12.18
CA THR A 30 -2.50 6.25 12.15
C THR A 30 -3.86 5.63 12.42
N SER A 31 -4.58 6.21 13.38
CA SER A 31 -6.00 5.90 13.58
C SER A 31 -6.77 6.35 12.34
N ASP A 32 -7.91 5.70 12.07
CA ASP A 32 -8.85 6.09 11.02
C ASP A 32 -8.94 7.63 10.87
N PRO A 33 -8.69 8.21 9.67
CA PRO A 33 -9.09 9.57 9.44
C PRO A 33 -10.61 9.62 9.67
N SER A 34 -11.06 10.58 10.46
CA SER A 34 -12.41 10.65 11.02
C SER A 34 -13.53 10.93 9.99
N ASN A 35 -13.38 10.48 8.75
CA ASN A 35 -14.33 10.58 7.64
C ASN A 35 -15.13 9.28 7.43
N ASP A 36 -15.15 8.44 8.46
CA ASP A 36 -15.98 7.25 8.67
C ASP A 36 -17.40 7.45 8.09
N ALA A 37 -17.68 6.70 7.03
CA ALA A 37 -19.01 6.54 6.51
C ALA A 37 -19.59 5.24 7.08
N ALA A 38 -19.72 5.18 8.40
CA ALA A 38 -20.58 4.22 9.08
C ALA A 38 -22.00 4.33 8.51
N SER A 39 -22.31 3.49 7.51
CA SER A 39 -23.67 3.34 7.03
C SER A 39 -24.55 2.98 8.23
N SER A 40 -25.79 3.46 8.24
CA SER A 40 -26.80 3.24 9.28
C SER A 40 -27.20 1.77 9.50
N SER A 41 -26.44 0.80 8.97
CA SER A 41 -26.66 -0.64 9.03
C SER A 41 -25.46 -1.48 9.49
N GLY A 42 -24.48 -0.88 10.18
CA GLY A 42 -23.47 -1.60 10.97
C GLY A 42 -22.05 -1.62 10.38
N THR A 43 -21.11 -2.05 11.21
CA THR A 43 -19.63 -2.05 11.04
C THR A 43 -19.11 -2.98 9.93
N SER A 44 -19.95 -3.41 8.99
CA SER A 44 -19.69 -4.57 8.13
C SER A 44 -18.55 -4.35 7.12
N TYR A 45 -18.08 -3.12 6.95
CA TYR A 45 -17.22 -2.69 5.85
C TYR A 45 -16.40 -1.46 6.26
N GLU A 46 -15.70 -1.53 7.39
CA GLU A 46 -15.03 -0.38 8.01
C GLU A 46 -13.51 -0.51 7.96
N THR A 47 -12.82 0.64 7.94
CA THR A 47 -11.37 0.73 8.04
C THR A 47 -11.00 1.38 9.37
N PHE A 48 -10.21 0.71 10.19
CA PHE A 48 -9.92 1.15 11.56
C PHE A 48 -8.58 1.89 11.68
N GLY A 49 -7.70 1.70 10.70
CA GLY A 49 -6.41 2.34 10.67
C GLY A 49 -5.43 1.70 9.72
N MET A 50 -4.30 2.38 9.55
CA MET A 50 -3.16 1.90 8.79
C MET A 50 -1.91 1.99 9.65
N GLY A 51 -1.16 0.89 9.67
CA GLY A 51 0.15 0.80 10.29
C GLY A 51 1.24 0.65 9.26
N SER A 52 2.43 1.18 9.54
CA SER A 52 3.64 0.90 8.77
C SER A 52 4.80 0.48 9.67
N ALA A 53 5.69 -0.33 9.12
CA ALA A 53 6.94 -0.72 9.77
C ALA A 53 8.03 -0.99 8.72
N ILE A 54 9.29 -0.71 9.06
CA ILE A 54 10.43 -1.01 8.19
C ILE A 54 11.32 -2.04 8.87
N LYS A 55 11.65 -3.11 8.16
CA LYS A 55 12.55 -4.16 8.65
C LYS A 55 13.24 -4.88 7.50
N ASN A 56 14.54 -5.11 7.63
CA ASN A 56 15.35 -5.89 6.69
C ASN A 56 15.24 -5.43 5.22
N GLY A 57 15.16 -4.12 4.98
CA GLY A 57 15.07 -3.57 3.62
C GLY A 57 13.67 -3.65 2.98
N PHE A 58 12.64 -3.96 3.77
CA PHE A 58 11.24 -3.97 3.33
C PHE A 58 10.41 -2.96 4.12
N LEU A 59 9.49 -2.31 3.41
CA LEU A 59 8.34 -1.62 3.97
C LEU A 59 7.21 -2.63 4.16
N TYR A 60 6.69 -2.71 5.38
CA TYR A 60 5.47 -3.42 5.72
C TYR A 60 4.38 -2.40 5.97
N VAL A 61 3.21 -2.66 5.43
CA VAL A 61 2.00 -1.86 5.68
C VAL A 61 0.90 -2.82 6.12
N VAL A 62 0.13 -2.45 7.13
CA VAL A 62 -1.04 -3.20 7.57
C VAL A 62 -2.25 -2.27 7.53
N VAL A 63 -3.33 -2.75 6.92
CA VAL A 63 -4.64 -2.11 6.96
C VAL A 63 -5.54 -2.96 7.85
N GLN A 64 -6.13 -2.34 8.87
CA GLN A 64 -7.06 -2.99 9.81
C GLN A 64 -8.48 -2.73 9.33
N THR A 65 -9.25 -3.79 9.10
CA THR A 65 -10.53 -3.65 8.41
C THR A 65 -11.51 -4.79 8.71
N ASN A 66 -12.79 -4.55 8.45
CA ASN A 66 -13.82 -5.60 8.38
C ASN A 66 -14.08 -6.13 6.96
N PHE A 67 -13.33 -5.66 5.96
CA PHE A 67 -13.45 -6.11 4.58
C PHE A 67 -12.94 -7.52 4.35
N PRO A 68 -13.77 -8.53 4.01
CA PRO A 68 -13.32 -9.87 3.61
C PRO A 68 -12.48 -9.85 2.32
N GLU A 69 -11.57 -10.82 2.14
CA GLU A 69 -10.68 -10.89 0.96
C GLU A 69 -11.45 -10.95 -0.37
N ALA A 70 -12.51 -11.75 -0.39
CA ALA A 70 -13.36 -11.93 -1.57
C ALA A 70 -14.26 -10.71 -1.85
N GLY A 71 -14.28 -9.73 -0.96
CA GLY A 71 -15.27 -8.66 -0.98
C GLY A 71 -16.65 -9.10 -0.51
N GLY A 72 -17.63 -8.22 -0.67
CA GLY A 72 -19.02 -8.42 -0.27
C GLY A 72 -19.97 -7.65 -1.18
N VAL A 73 -21.27 -7.95 -1.08
CA VAL A 73 -22.31 -7.25 -1.83
C VAL A 73 -23.21 -6.50 -0.87
N GLY A 74 -23.55 -5.26 -1.21
CA GLY A 74 -24.51 -4.45 -0.45
C GLY A 74 -25.01 -3.28 -1.28
N SER A 75 -25.70 -2.34 -0.67
CA SER A 75 -26.16 -1.09 -1.30
C SER A 75 -25.26 0.06 -0.88
N ASP A 76 -24.98 0.99 -1.80
CA ASP A 76 -24.29 2.25 -1.52
C ASP A 76 -25.12 3.46 -1.99
N SER A 77 -24.57 4.67 -1.92
CA SER A 77 -25.26 5.89 -2.37
C SER A 77 -25.45 5.97 -3.89
N TYR A 78 -24.77 5.10 -4.66
CA TYR A 78 -24.77 5.10 -6.11
C TYR A 78 -25.76 4.08 -6.69
N THR A 79 -25.89 2.90 -6.09
CA THR A 79 -26.75 1.81 -6.60
C THR A 79 -27.32 0.89 -5.51
N SER A 80 -28.38 0.16 -5.84
CA SER A 80 -29.03 -0.79 -4.93
C SER A 80 -28.27 -2.11 -4.73
N VAL A 81 -27.29 -2.43 -5.58
CA VAL A 81 -26.48 -3.65 -5.50
C VAL A 81 -25.08 -3.36 -6.05
N THR A 82 -24.15 -3.05 -5.15
CA THR A 82 -22.74 -2.82 -5.42
C THR A 82 -21.90 -3.95 -4.81
N HIS A 83 -20.91 -4.44 -5.56
CA HIS A 83 -19.86 -5.29 -5.01
C HIS A 83 -18.74 -4.41 -4.45
N PHE A 84 -18.38 -4.63 -3.19
CA PHE A 84 -17.28 -3.95 -2.52
C PHE A 84 -16.11 -4.91 -2.39
N SER A 85 -14.91 -4.46 -2.76
CA SER A 85 -13.67 -5.21 -2.49
C SER A 85 -12.67 -4.36 -1.73
N PRO A 86 -11.68 -4.99 -1.08
CA PRO A 86 -10.48 -4.29 -0.63
C PRO A 86 -9.82 -3.55 -1.80
N GLY A 87 -9.49 -2.27 -1.63
CA GLY A 87 -8.78 -1.53 -2.67
C GLY A 87 -7.27 -1.69 -2.58
N ASP A 88 -6.56 -0.93 -3.42
CA ASP A 88 -5.12 -1.03 -3.60
C ASP A 88 -4.36 -0.17 -2.59
N LEU A 89 -3.10 -0.54 -2.33
CA LEU A 89 -2.19 0.31 -1.57
C LEU A 89 -1.43 1.23 -2.53
N TYR A 90 -1.46 2.53 -2.25
CA TYR A 90 -0.68 3.53 -2.97
C TYR A 90 0.44 4.07 -2.10
N VAL A 91 1.56 4.34 -2.74
CA VAL A 91 2.76 4.88 -2.12
C VAL A 91 3.24 6.06 -2.95
N ASN A 92 3.22 7.27 -2.39
CA ASN A 92 3.91 8.40 -2.98
C ASN A 92 5.25 8.60 -2.26
N VAL A 93 6.35 8.43 -2.98
CA VAL A 93 7.71 8.64 -2.48
C VAL A 93 8.19 10.03 -2.87
N GLY A 94 8.38 10.91 -1.88
CA GLY A 94 9.00 12.23 -2.08
C GLY A 94 8.03 13.29 -2.56
N GLY A 95 6.73 13.10 -2.36
CA GLY A 95 5.67 14.03 -2.70
C GLY A 95 4.41 13.78 -1.88
N SER A 96 3.28 14.32 -2.34
CA SER A 96 1.96 13.92 -1.83
C SER A 96 0.93 13.79 -2.94
N PHE A 97 -0.12 13.01 -2.72
CA PHE A 97 -1.23 12.82 -3.67
C PHE A 97 -1.97 14.14 -3.93
N GLN A 98 -2.15 14.97 -2.90
CA GLN A 98 -2.90 16.23 -2.99
C GLN A 98 -2.09 17.36 -3.64
N ASN A 99 -0.79 17.48 -3.30
CA ASN A 99 0.07 18.57 -3.79
C ASN A 99 0.90 18.20 -5.01
N GLY A 100 0.84 16.93 -5.43
CA GLY A 100 1.65 16.39 -6.52
C GLY A 100 3.12 16.22 -6.15
N GLY A 101 3.91 15.88 -7.18
CA GLY A 101 5.32 15.52 -7.02
C GLY A 101 5.53 14.08 -6.53
N GLY A 102 6.80 13.71 -6.38
CA GLY A 102 7.21 12.37 -5.98
C GLY A 102 7.05 11.30 -7.06
N SER A 103 7.43 10.07 -6.70
CA SER A 103 7.22 8.87 -7.52
C SER A 103 6.05 8.08 -6.95
N ILE A 104 5.03 7.86 -7.77
CA ILE A 104 3.80 7.16 -7.36
C ILE A 104 3.90 5.69 -7.74
N TYR A 105 3.69 4.85 -6.74
CA TYR A 105 3.58 3.41 -6.86
C TYR A 105 2.22 2.94 -6.39
N GLY A 106 1.75 1.83 -6.95
CA GLY A 106 0.56 1.13 -6.48
C GLY A 106 0.83 -0.35 -6.39
N LEU A 107 0.33 -0.97 -5.33
CA LEU A 107 0.38 -2.40 -5.12
C LEU A 107 -1.04 -2.94 -5.21
N ALA A 108 -1.27 -3.77 -6.22
CA ALA A 108 -2.58 -4.32 -6.50
C ALA A 108 -2.97 -5.34 -5.42
N THR A 109 -4.04 -5.09 -4.68
CA THR A 109 -4.54 -6.04 -3.66
C THR A 109 -5.25 -7.21 -4.33
N THR A 110 -6.01 -6.92 -5.39
CA THR A 110 -6.81 -7.90 -6.14
C THR A 110 -6.49 -7.83 -7.63
N THR A 111 -7.14 -8.67 -8.45
CA THR A 111 -7.03 -8.63 -9.92
C THR A 111 -7.96 -7.61 -10.58
N HIS A 112 -8.74 -6.86 -9.78
CA HIS A 112 -9.76 -5.90 -10.21
C HIS A 112 -10.83 -6.50 -11.14
N ALA A 113 -11.05 -7.82 -11.09
CA ALA A 113 -12.04 -8.49 -11.95
C ALA A 113 -13.49 -8.05 -11.69
N ASN A 114 -13.75 -7.40 -10.55
CA ASN A 114 -15.09 -7.02 -10.08
C ASN A 114 -15.28 -5.51 -9.90
N VAL A 115 -14.47 -4.67 -10.58
CA VAL A 115 -14.66 -3.21 -10.54
C VAL A 115 -16.12 -2.89 -10.77
N VAL A 116 -16.67 -1.99 -9.95
CA VAL A 116 -17.93 -1.31 -10.18
C VAL A 116 -17.80 -0.53 -11.51
N GLN A 117 -17.91 -1.25 -12.63
CA GLN A 117 -17.86 -0.71 -13.99
C GLN A 117 -18.96 0.35 -14.19
N GLN A 118 -19.97 0.37 -13.31
CA GLN A 118 -21.06 1.32 -13.37
C GLN A 118 -20.67 2.76 -13.01
N ALA A 119 -19.66 2.99 -12.15
CA ALA A 119 -19.24 4.34 -11.77
C ALA A 119 -18.05 4.86 -12.58
N TYR A 120 -17.14 3.98 -12.99
CA TYR A 120 -15.90 4.36 -13.66
C TYR A 120 -15.87 3.86 -15.11
N SER A 121 -16.27 4.73 -16.04
CA SER A 121 -16.19 4.45 -17.48
C SER A 121 -14.72 4.34 -17.97
N GLY A 122 -14.46 3.46 -18.94
CA GLY A 122 -13.19 3.37 -19.66
C GLY A 122 -12.55 1.98 -19.70
N ASN A 123 -11.38 1.90 -20.34
CA ASN A 123 -10.59 0.67 -20.43
C ASN A 123 -9.77 0.47 -19.15
N TRP A 124 -9.92 -0.70 -18.53
CA TRP A 124 -9.18 -1.10 -17.35
C TRP A 124 -8.06 -2.07 -17.72
N SER A 125 -6.85 -1.81 -17.23
CA SER A 125 -5.73 -2.74 -17.37
C SER A 125 -5.97 -3.96 -16.46
N THR A 126 -5.49 -5.13 -16.86
CA THR A 126 -5.49 -6.31 -15.97
C THR A 126 -4.30 -6.21 -15.02
N PHE A 127 -4.57 -6.28 -13.71
CA PHE A 127 -3.55 -6.28 -12.67
C PHE A 127 -3.41 -7.66 -12.02
N GLN A 128 -2.23 -7.92 -11.47
CA GLN A 128 -1.93 -9.14 -10.73
C GLN A 128 -1.84 -8.80 -9.24
N SER A 129 -2.62 -9.51 -8.42
CA SER A 129 -2.57 -9.34 -6.96
C SER A 129 -1.14 -9.54 -6.43
N GLY A 130 -0.77 -8.69 -5.46
CA GLY A 130 0.54 -8.67 -4.82
C GLY A 130 1.66 -8.04 -5.65
N LYS A 131 1.39 -7.56 -6.87
CA LYS A 131 2.40 -6.92 -7.72
C LYS A 131 2.44 -5.40 -7.54
N LEU A 132 3.66 -4.85 -7.61
CA LEU A 132 3.93 -3.42 -7.56
C LEU A 132 3.98 -2.84 -8.97
N TYR A 133 3.38 -1.66 -9.13
CA TYR A 133 3.31 -0.90 -10.35
C TYR A 133 3.90 0.49 -10.10
N GLN A 134 4.83 0.93 -10.95
CA GLN A 134 5.41 2.28 -10.93
C GLN A 134 4.68 3.20 -11.92
N ASN A 135 4.76 4.50 -11.69
CA ASN A 135 3.98 5.50 -12.41
C ASN A 135 2.50 5.12 -12.38
N ALA A 136 2.04 4.67 -11.21
CA ALA A 136 0.69 4.18 -11.03
C ALA A 136 -0.30 5.28 -11.36
N VAL A 137 -1.24 4.96 -12.23
CA VAL A 137 -2.40 5.80 -12.56
C VAL A 137 -3.56 5.19 -11.83
N PHE A 138 -4.19 5.98 -10.96
CA PHE A 138 -5.36 5.55 -10.20
C PHE A 138 -6.62 6.25 -10.68
N ALA A 139 -7.75 5.59 -10.51
CA ALA A 139 -9.04 6.26 -10.44
C ALA A 139 -9.04 7.15 -9.20
N THR A 140 -9.70 8.30 -9.30
CA THR A 140 -9.99 9.14 -8.14
C THR A 140 -11.45 8.94 -7.75
N GLY A 141 -11.68 8.70 -6.47
CA GLY A 141 -13.02 8.71 -5.88
C GLY A 141 -13.22 9.95 -5.03
N THR A 142 -14.47 10.32 -4.82
CA THR A 142 -14.86 11.32 -3.82
C THR A 142 -15.70 10.62 -2.76
N PHE A 143 -15.30 10.72 -1.50
CA PHE A 143 -15.97 10.05 -0.39
C PHE A 143 -17.45 10.45 -0.24
N GLU A 144 -18.36 9.49 -0.03
CA GLU A 144 -19.82 9.73 0.02
C GLU A 144 -20.20 10.80 1.06
N GLN A 145 -19.60 10.76 2.26
CA GLN A 145 -19.80 11.78 3.31
C GLN A 145 -19.32 13.17 2.88
N TYR A 146 -18.26 13.27 2.08
CA TYR A 146 -17.84 14.57 1.55
C TYR A 146 -18.89 15.13 0.61
N GLN A 147 -19.50 14.29 -0.25
CA GLN A 147 -20.64 14.71 -1.07
C GLN A 147 -21.87 15.06 -0.22
N LEU A 148 -22.16 14.32 0.85
CA LEU A 148 -23.27 14.64 1.77
C LEU A 148 -23.04 15.95 2.53
N ALA A 149 -21.83 16.20 3.02
CA ALA A 149 -21.46 17.42 3.72
C ALA A 149 -21.23 18.61 2.77
N HIS A 150 -20.88 18.34 1.52
CA HIS A 150 -20.57 19.34 0.49
C HIS A 150 -21.30 19.01 -0.83
N PRO A 151 -22.65 19.04 -0.86
CA PRO A 151 -23.46 18.58 -2.00
C PRO A 151 -23.27 19.39 -3.29
N ASN A 152 -22.65 20.57 -3.19
CA ASN A 152 -22.34 21.43 -4.33
C ASN A 152 -20.96 21.16 -4.94
N TYR A 153 -20.13 20.32 -4.31
CA TYR A 153 -18.83 19.94 -4.84
C TYR A 153 -19.00 18.75 -5.77
N LYS A 154 -18.67 18.95 -7.05
CA LYS A 154 -18.66 17.85 -8.01
C LYS A 154 -17.52 16.89 -7.64
N PRO A 155 -17.76 15.56 -7.63
CA PRO A 155 -16.68 14.61 -7.56
C PRO A 155 -15.69 14.87 -8.69
N ASP A 156 -14.40 14.79 -8.39
CA ASP A 156 -13.35 14.83 -9.41
C ASP A 156 -13.35 13.48 -10.12
N ASP A 157 -14.00 13.45 -11.28
CA ASP A 157 -14.08 12.31 -12.18
C ASP A 157 -12.81 12.11 -13.01
N GLY A 158 -11.71 12.79 -12.62
CA GLY A 158 -10.41 12.70 -13.27
C GLY A 158 -10.14 13.82 -14.28
N ASP A 159 -10.94 14.89 -14.30
CA ASP A 159 -10.68 16.08 -15.12
C ASP A 159 -9.58 16.99 -14.55
N GLY A 160 -9.19 16.76 -13.28
CA GLY A 160 -8.06 17.40 -12.62
C GLY A 160 -8.32 18.81 -12.11
N ASN A 161 -9.57 19.31 -12.16
CA ASN A 161 -9.92 20.68 -11.78
C ASN A 161 -10.29 20.85 -10.30
N ASN A 162 -10.52 19.76 -9.54
CA ASN A 162 -10.98 19.85 -8.15
C ASN A 162 -10.33 18.82 -7.21
N ARG A 163 -9.00 18.86 -7.09
CA ARG A 163 -8.18 17.89 -6.32
C ARG A 163 -8.32 17.93 -4.80
N VAL A 164 -9.17 18.81 -4.25
CA VAL A 164 -9.22 19.08 -2.80
C VAL A 164 -9.76 17.87 -2.01
N ASN A 165 -10.44 16.92 -2.66
CA ASN A 165 -10.94 15.70 -2.02
C ASN A 165 -10.91 14.46 -2.95
N SER A 166 -9.94 14.42 -3.85
CA SER A 166 -9.79 13.35 -4.84
C SER A 166 -8.70 12.41 -4.38
N TYR A 167 -9.06 11.19 -4.00
CA TYR A 167 -8.09 10.23 -3.47
C TYR A 167 -7.95 9.00 -4.37
N PRO A 168 -6.74 8.40 -4.43
CA PRO A 168 -6.50 7.18 -5.20
C PRO A 168 -7.44 6.05 -4.76
N THR A 169 -8.24 5.49 -5.66
CA THR A 169 -9.14 4.34 -5.38
C THR A 169 -8.67 3.04 -5.97
N LEU A 170 -8.65 2.93 -7.29
CA LEU A 170 -8.29 1.70 -8.00
C LEU A 170 -7.19 1.95 -9.04
N LEU A 171 -6.26 1.01 -9.19
CA LEU A 171 -5.27 1.11 -10.25
C LEU A 171 -5.95 1.00 -11.62
N ARG A 172 -5.69 1.98 -12.48
CA ARG A 172 -6.14 2.02 -13.88
C ARG A 172 -5.00 1.77 -14.85
N GLY A 173 -3.80 2.18 -14.47
CA GLY A 173 -2.59 2.01 -15.26
C GLY A 173 -1.33 2.04 -14.42
N GLY A 174 -0.21 1.84 -15.07
CA GLY A 174 1.11 1.78 -14.46
C GLY A 174 1.96 0.69 -15.09
N ASN A 175 3.26 0.77 -14.90
CA ASN A 175 4.19 -0.24 -15.39
C ASN A 175 4.49 -1.22 -14.27
N GLN A 176 4.23 -2.51 -14.46
CA GLN A 176 4.60 -3.51 -13.47
C GLN A 176 6.12 -3.46 -13.25
N VAL A 177 6.53 -3.34 -12.00
CA VAL A 177 7.94 -3.40 -11.63
C VAL A 177 8.36 -4.87 -11.64
N ALA A 178 9.46 -5.17 -12.34
CA ALA A 178 9.89 -6.53 -12.58
C ALA A 178 10.39 -7.25 -11.31
N GLY A 179 10.14 -8.55 -11.26
CA GLY A 179 10.59 -9.43 -10.18
C GLY A 179 9.62 -9.54 -9.01
N ASP A 180 10.03 -10.33 -8.02
CA ASP A 180 9.26 -10.60 -6.82
C ASP A 180 9.75 -9.66 -5.73
N ILE A 181 9.22 -8.44 -5.79
CA ILE A 181 9.64 -7.32 -4.94
C ILE A 181 8.51 -6.84 -4.01
N SER A 182 7.32 -7.40 -4.18
CA SER A 182 6.15 -7.06 -3.41
C SER A 182 5.24 -8.27 -3.18
N GLY A 183 4.41 -8.21 -2.16
CA GLY A 183 3.38 -9.19 -1.87
C GLY A 183 2.27 -8.65 -1.00
N VAL A 184 1.16 -9.39 -0.98
CA VAL A 184 0.00 -9.14 -0.13
C VAL A 184 -0.35 -10.41 0.63
N LEU A 185 -0.71 -10.26 1.90
CA LEU A 185 -1.23 -11.33 2.74
C LEU A 185 -2.51 -10.83 3.38
N TYR A 186 -3.53 -11.64 3.22
CA TYR A 186 -4.81 -11.44 3.85
C TYR A 186 -4.93 -12.41 5.05
N ARG A 187 -5.33 -11.93 6.23
CA ARG A 187 -5.56 -12.80 7.38
C ARG A 187 -6.68 -12.31 8.30
N ALA A 188 -7.31 -13.25 8.99
CA ALA A 188 -8.20 -12.94 10.11
C ALA A 188 -7.40 -12.31 11.25
N ALA A 189 -7.95 -11.24 11.81
CA ALA A 189 -7.43 -10.61 13.01
C ALA A 189 -7.84 -11.41 14.25
N SER A 190 -6.98 -11.44 15.27
CA SER A 190 -7.31 -11.99 16.59
C SER A 190 -7.90 -10.94 17.53
N ASN A 191 -8.36 -9.81 17.00
CA ASN A 191 -8.86 -8.65 17.75
C ASN A 191 -10.40 -8.59 17.64
N SER A 192 -11.08 -8.08 18.67
CA SER A 192 -12.52 -7.82 18.65
C SER A 192 -12.93 -6.56 17.90
N ASN A 193 -11.98 -5.64 17.64
CA ASN A 193 -12.28 -4.34 17.05
C ASN A 193 -12.36 -4.38 15.52
N TRP A 194 -11.59 -5.26 14.87
CA TRP A 194 -11.61 -5.48 13.43
C TRP A 194 -11.48 -6.97 13.13
N ALA A 195 -12.06 -7.42 12.03
CA ALA A 195 -12.11 -8.83 11.66
C ALA A 195 -10.89 -9.29 10.86
N TYR A 196 -10.24 -8.38 10.12
CA TYR A 196 -9.22 -8.73 9.14
C TYR A 196 -8.05 -7.73 9.09
N GLU A 197 -6.91 -8.24 8.66
CA GLU A 197 -5.72 -7.47 8.36
C GLU A 197 -5.26 -7.75 6.92
N ILE A 198 -5.05 -6.69 6.16
CA ILE A 198 -4.44 -6.74 4.84
C ILE A 198 -3.01 -6.23 4.98
N ILE A 199 -2.06 -7.11 4.72
CA ILE A 199 -0.65 -6.85 4.98
C ILE A 199 0.08 -6.80 3.65
N TYR A 200 0.78 -5.71 3.43
CA TYR A 200 1.61 -5.49 2.26
C TYR A 200 3.08 -5.57 2.65
N LYS A 201 3.88 -6.10 1.74
CA LYS A 201 5.34 -6.13 1.84
C LYS A 201 5.92 -5.58 0.54
N ILE A 202 6.81 -4.60 0.64
CA ILE A 202 7.40 -3.92 -0.52
C ILE A 202 8.91 -3.76 -0.29
N SER A 203 9.71 -4.15 -1.28
CA SER A 203 11.16 -3.88 -1.26
C SER A 203 11.41 -2.38 -1.28
N LEU A 204 12.16 -1.86 -0.30
CA LEU A 204 12.57 -0.46 -0.30
C LEU A 204 13.41 -0.12 -1.53
N GLY A 205 14.20 -1.08 -2.04
CA GLY A 205 14.98 -0.88 -3.25
C GLY A 205 14.12 -0.66 -4.50
N ALA A 206 12.95 -1.30 -4.57
CA ALA A 206 12.01 -1.08 -5.67
C ALA A 206 11.36 0.31 -5.63
N LEU A 207 11.28 0.92 -4.44
CA LEU A 207 10.80 2.28 -4.24
C LEU A 207 11.91 3.34 -4.42
N GLY A 208 13.14 2.92 -4.80
CA GLY A 208 14.29 3.82 -4.86
C GLY A 208 14.81 4.28 -3.48
N LEU A 209 14.38 3.62 -2.39
CA LEU A 209 14.70 3.94 -1.00
C LEU A 209 15.89 3.15 -0.47
N THR A 210 16.98 3.06 -1.24
CA THR A 210 18.21 2.39 -0.79
C THR A 210 19.17 3.38 -0.13
N GLY A 211 19.55 3.12 1.13
CA GLY A 211 20.77 3.70 1.72
C GLY A 211 20.57 4.92 2.63
N GLY A 212 19.86 4.76 3.76
CA GLY A 212 19.93 5.66 4.91
C GLY A 212 19.56 7.13 4.66
N SER A 213 19.03 7.46 3.48
CA SER A 213 18.58 8.79 3.13
C SER A 213 17.50 9.20 4.12
N LYS A 214 17.77 10.30 4.83
CA LYS A 214 16.77 11.01 5.62
C LYS A 214 15.65 11.46 4.67
N ASP A 215 14.58 10.68 4.68
CA ASP A 215 13.24 10.90 4.15
C ASP A 215 13.09 11.63 2.81
N PRO A 216 12.67 10.93 1.76
CA PRO A 216 11.47 11.37 1.06
C PRO A 216 10.25 10.97 1.91
N LEU A 217 9.46 11.96 2.34
CA LEU A 217 8.13 11.74 2.89
C LEU A 217 7.42 10.67 2.06
N THR A 218 7.08 9.55 2.69
CA THR A 218 6.34 8.49 2.04
C THR A 218 4.91 8.56 2.54
N GLN A 219 4.03 9.08 1.69
CA GLN A 219 2.61 9.09 1.95
C GLN A 219 2.04 7.77 1.45
N LEU A 220 1.44 7.01 2.37
CA LEU A 220 0.69 5.81 2.09
C LEU A 220 -0.77 6.16 2.03
N PHE A 221 -1.47 5.60 1.06
CA PHE A 221 -2.91 5.76 0.94
C PHE A 221 -3.53 4.42 0.59
N TRP A 222 -4.61 4.09 1.28
CA TRP A 222 -5.41 2.92 1.00
C TRP A 222 -6.86 3.31 1.09
N VAL A 223 -7.69 2.80 0.19
CA VAL A 223 -9.12 3.03 0.25
C VAL A 223 -9.84 1.81 -0.24
N MET A 224 -11.05 1.61 0.26
CA MET A 224 -11.99 0.65 -0.27
C MET A 224 -12.33 0.94 -1.74
N GLU A 225 -12.63 -0.10 -2.52
CA GLU A 225 -12.96 0.00 -3.94
C GLU A 225 -14.12 0.96 -4.28
N CYS A 226 -15.16 1.08 -3.43
CA CYS A 226 -16.24 2.06 -3.68
C CYS A 226 -15.88 3.49 -3.24
N GLY A 227 -14.68 3.70 -2.67
CA GLY A 227 -14.22 5.02 -2.27
C GLY A 227 -14.97 5.59 -1.06
N ASN A 228 -15.64 4.74 -0.25
CA ASN A 228 -16.40 5.18 0.92
C ASN A 228 -15.52 5.37 2.16
N ASP A 229 -14.54 4.48 2.37
CA ASP A 229 -13.65 4.51 3.53
C ASP A 229 -12.19 4.36 3.09
N GLY A 230 -11.35 5.31 3.49
CA GLY A 230 -9.94 5.35 3.14
C GLY A 230 -9.11 5.88 4.27
N VAL A 231 -7.89 5.39 4.34
CA VAL A 231 -6.94 5.71 5.40
C VAL A 231 -5.63 6.16 4.78
N GLU A 232 -5.09 7.22 5.38
CA GLU A 232 -3.82 7.80 5.00
C GLU A 232 -2.80 7.63 6.13
N HIS A 233 -1.56 7.30 5.78
CA HIS A 233 -0.48 7.17 6.73
C HIS A 233 0.78 7.85 6.20
N PHE A 234 1.38 8.72 7.00
CA PHE A 234 2.69 9.27 6.71
C PHE A 234 3.75 8.46 7.43
N VAL A 235 4.63 7.82 6.66
CA VAL A 235 5.84 7.22 7.21
C VAL A 235 6.79 8.36 7.57
N LYS A 236 6.84 8.72 8.86
CA LYS A 236 7.79 9.70 9.39
C LYS A 236 9.09 8.98 9.74
N SER A 237 10.25 9.35 9.18
CA SER A 237 11.50 8.95 9.84
C SER A 237 11.68 9.82 11.09
N GLY A 238 11.83 9.18 12.24
CA GLY A 238 12.00 9.94 13.48
C GLY A 238 12.07 9.13 14.76
N THR A 239 11.56 7.89 14.82
CA THR A 239 11.58 7.10 16.06
C THR A 239 11.85 5.62 15.80
N ASP A 240 13.14 5.31 15.67
CA ASP A 240 13.81 4.00 15.84
C ASP A 240 13.70 2.86 14.80
N PRO A 241 14.71 1.96 14.71
CA PRO A 241 16.16 2.18 14.82
C PRO A 241 16.78 2.32 13.43
N VAL A 242 17.76 3.22 13.31
CA VAL A 242 18.61 3.33 12.12
C VAL A 242 19.25 1.96 11.87
N VAL A 243 18.87 1.29 10.78
CA VAL A 243 19.59 0.14 10.27
C VAL A 243 21.03 0.62 10.02
N PRO A 244 22.06 0.07 10.71
CA PRO A 244 23.43 0.50 10.47
C PRO A 244 23.71 0.32 8.99
N GLU A 245 24.10 1.39 8.33
CA GLU A 245 24.46 1.29 6.92
C GLU A 245 25.59 0.25 6.76
N PRO A 246 25.67 -0.45 5.61
CA PRO A 246 26.72 -1.44 5.37
C PRO A 246 28.14 -0.89 5.62
N THR A 247 28.33 0.41 5.39
CA THR A 247 29.54 1.18 5.70
C THR A 247 29.85 1.24 7.18
N THR A 248 28.85 1.38 8.06
CA THR A 248 29.02 1.38 9.52
C THR A 248 29.47 0.01 10.03
N LEU A 249 28.91 -1.08 9.48
CA LEU A 249 29.33 -2.44 9.80
C LEU A 249 30.77 -2.72 9.33
N ALA A 250 31.10 -2.30 8.10
CA ALA A 250 32.44 -2.43 7.55
C ALA A 250 33.47 -1.63 8.36
N LEU A 251 33.14 -0.40 8.77
CA LEU A 251 33.98 0.44 9.62
C LEU A 251 34.18 -0.15 11.03
N MET A 252 33.13 -0.75 11.60
CA MET A 252 33.23 -1.45 12.89
C MET A 252 34.17 -2.67 12.79
N VAL A 253 34.03 -3.50 11.75
CA VAL A 253 34.91 -4.65 11.52
C VAL A 253 36.36 -4.21 11.30
N ALA A 254 36.58 -3.16 10.51
CA ALA A 254 37.89 -2.58 10.29
C ALA A 254 38.50 -2.02 11.58
N GLY A 255 37.70 -1.33 12.41
CA GLY A 255 38.11 -0.78 13.70
C GLY A 255 38.51 -1.86 14.71
N ILE A 256 37.73 -2.95 14.82
CA ILE A 256 38.06 -4.10 15.67
C ILE A 256 39.35 -4.77 15.19
N GLY A 257 39.51 -4.94 13.88
CA GLY A 257 40.74 -5.50 13.28
C GLY A 257 41.97 -4.66 13.61
N ALA A 258 41.87 -3.33 13.51
CA ALA A 258 42.96 -2.41 13.83
C ALA A 258 43.34 -2.45 15.33
N LEU A 259 42.36 -2.51 16.23
CA LEU A 259 42.59 -2.65 17.68
C LEU A 259 43.27 -3.98 18.03
N ALA A 260 42.82 -5.08 17.43
CA ALA A 260 43.42 -6.40 17.63
C ALA A 260 44.87 -6.47 17.13
N ALA A 261 45.18 -5.81 16.00
CA ALA A 261 46.54 -5.73 15.46
C ALA A 261 47.47 -4.88 16.34
N LYS A 262 46.98 -3.79 16.92
CA LYS A 262 47.76 -2.94 17.84
C LYS A 262 48.15 -3.68 19.12
N ARG A 263 47.26 -4.52 19.65
CA ARG A 263 47.50 -5.32 20.87
C ARG A 263 48.52 -6.45 20.69
N ARG A 264 48.83 -6.86 19.46
CA ARG A 264 49.90 -7.84 19.17
C ARG A 264 51.30 -7.21 19.02
N ARG A 265 51.38 -5.88 18.96
CA ARG A 265 52.65 -5.14 18.82
C ARG A 265 53.09 -4.41 20.09
N ALA A 266 52.30 -4.46 21.15
CA ALA A 266 52.66 -4.06 22.52
C ALA A 266 52.91 -5.31 23.35
#